data_AF-A0A382FEL7-F1
#
_entry.id   AF-A0A382FEL7-F1
#
_cell.length_a   1.000
_cell.length_b   1.000
_cell.length_c   1.000
_cell.angle_alpha   90.00
_cell.angle_beta   90.00
_cell.angle_gamma   90.00
#
_symmetry.space_group_name_H-M   'P 1'
#
loop_
_entity.id
_entity.type
_entity.pdbx_description
1 polymer ?
#
loop_
_entity_poly.entity_id
_entity_poly.type
_entity_poly.pdbx_seq_one_letter_code
_entity_poly.pdbx_strand_id
1 'polypeptide(L)'
;DGSYITTTANLGSFAAGDAVSVRFVALYDDCATGTNPNWVVAGVSSDQMVMSSVPGSANLEVVLFKRADALSGEKLSVNGTDVAATVETDGSTITIAGTATDVMPGIATATVSYNGQSHSWTFTVPERPIDNGDGTITYKGHLAWEWWDGINGGHPMTLLTDNSRYPDQPSGATFAPVFATRTALAGGFDGDGRESYGGRMSGILTAPETGTYRFYLASDDNSLLSISTDADPANLVKVAEQTSCCNDFTLADGGLSGTVDLVAGNQYYVEALQKEGGGGDWLTVAWRLPSEDIDDVPAGGNSNRTKNSIPGEYFTGTLAVPALPALSASVSPGNNAVDIAPESTITLNVSEGATTLDVASVSISLNGTKLEHTVAEGTWSRTISIVSQGGKTYSITAATGKLGGGSQNAITATLTDSAGTVTTIESSFRVKSYHVVDMATGVTYIEAEDFNYDGGSYKTLAEVGTGGSYDGLGAVTGIDFNNSGNASELYRVIPGNHPGMADSSWDSGRSGFSMEVDFKMGWNDDGDWY
;
A
#
# COMPACT_ATOMS: atom_id res chain seq x y z
N ASP A 1 31.39 65.93 -4.38
CA ASP A 1 31.29 65.70 -5.85
C ASP A 1 30.29 64.58 -6.21
N GLY A 2 29.47 64.09 -5.27
CA GLY A 2 28.37 63.16 -5.60
C GLY A 2 28.81 61.83 -6.22
N SER A 3 30.08 61.45 -6.07
CA SER A 3 30.55 60.14 -6.52
C SER A 3 30.07 59.04 -5.56
N TYR A 4 29.58 57.93 -6.10
CA TYR A 4 29.19 56.75 -5.33
C TYR A 4 30.43 56.12 -4.67
N ILE A 5 30.40 55.94 -3.35
CA ILE A 5 31.48 55.28 -2.60
C ILE A 5 31.06 53.83 -2.34
N THR A 6 31.74 52.86 -2.96
CA THR A 6 31.53 51.44 -2.66
C THR A 6 32.25 51.08 -1.37
N THR A 7 31.54 50.48 -0.41
CA THR A 7 32.11 50.01 0.86
C THR A 7 31.95 48.49 0.97
N THR A 8 33.02 47.79 1.31
CA THR A 8 33.04 46.32 1.46
C THR A 8 33.36 45.94 2.90
N ALA A 9 32.59 45.03 3.50
CA ALA A 9 32.83 44.49 4.84
C ALA A 9 32.93 42.96 4.80
N ASN A 10 33.90 42.39 5.52
CA ASN A 10 34.09 40.95 5.62
C ASN A 10 33.59 40.46 7.00
N LEU A 11 32.65 39.52 7.00
CA LEU A 11 31.88 39.13 8.20
C LEU A 11 32.44 37.88 8.90
N GLY A 12 33.50 37.25 8.38
CA GLY A 12 34.09 36.03 8.94
C GLY A 12 33.49 34.73 8.40
N SER A 13 33.73 33.61 9.10
CA SER A 13 33.29 32.26 8.72
C SER A 13 32.21 31.73 9.68
N PHE A 14 31.20 31.03 9.16
CA PHE A 14 30.04 30.51 9.91
C PHE A 14 29.85 29.00 9.69
N ALA A 15 29.19 28.30 10.62
CA ALA A 15 28.89 26.87 10.51
C ALA A 15 27.48 26.63 9.94
N ALA A 16 27.20 25.39 9.50
CA ALA A 16 25.89 25.01 8.96
C ALA A 16 24.82 25.08 10.06
N GLY A 17 23.78 25.92 9.84
CA GLY A 17 22.67 26.13 10.77
C GLY A 17 22.75 27.41 11.61
N ASP A 18 23.83 28.20 11.49
CA ASP A 18 23.93 29.50 12.17
C ASP A 18 23.02 30.56 11.51
N ALA A 19 22.36 31.39 12.31
CA ALA A 19 21.61 32.56 11.86
C ALA A 19 22.44 33.84 12.04
N VAL A 20 22.65 34.60 10.98
CA VAL A 20 23.47 35.83 10.99
C VAL A 20 22.59 37.02 10.59
N SER A 21 22.52 38.04 11.45
CA SER A 21 21.81 39.29 11.14
C SER A 21 22.81 40.43 10.91
N VAL A 22 22.78 41.05 9.74
CA VAL A 22 23.61 42.21 9.39
C VAL A 22 22.74 43.47 9.33
N ARG A 23 23.10 44.48 10.13
CA ARG A 23 22.42 45.79 10.13
C ARG A 23 23.32 46.87 9.54
N PHE A 24 22.87 47.51 8.47
CA PHE A 24 23.49 48.72 7.94
C PHE A 24 22.97 49.94 8.70
N VAL A 25 23.88 50.74 9.28
CA VAL A 25 23.52 51.96 10.02
C VAL A 25 24.09 53.14 9.26
N ALA A 26 23.22 53.95 8.66
CA ALA A 26 23.60 55.25 8.10
C ALA A 26 23.41 56.32 9.17
N LEU A 27 24.45 57.11 9.41
CA LEU A 27 24.34 58.34 10.21
C LEU A 27 24.09 59.52 9.29
N TYR A 28 23.32 60.47 9.79
CA TYR A 28 22.95 61.74 9.16
C TYR A 28 24.20 62.54 8.72
N ASP A 29 24.16 63.09 7.50
CA ASP A 29 25.18 64.00 6.96
C ASP A 29 24.60 65.42 6.84
N ASP A 30 25.11 66.33 7.66
CA ASP A 30 24.69 67.74 7.76
C ASP A 30 25.09 68.61 6.55
N CYS A 31 25.84 68.08 5.57
CA CYS A 31 26.47 68.89 4.52
C CYS A 31 25.72 68.96 3.17
N ALA A 32 24.49 68.45 3.03
CA ALA A 32 23.82 68.39 1.73
C ALA A 32 22.89 69.60 1.43
N THR A 33 23.24 70.40 0.42
CA THR A 33 22.45 71.54 -0.10
C THR A 33 21.60 71.21 -1.34
N GLY A 34 21.40 69.93 -1.68
CA GLY A 34 20.66 69.46 -2.86
C GLY A 34 19.25 68.93 -2.56
N THR A 35 18.40 68.79 -3.59
CA THR A 35 17.04 68.25 -3.50
C THR A 35 17.04 66.82 -2.95
N ASN A 36 16.33 66.60 -1.84
CA ASN A 36 16.29 65.34 -1.12
C ASN A 36 15.24 64.35 -1.68
N PRO A 37 15.52 63.03 -1.62
CA PRO A 37 16.76 62.42 -1.12
C PRO A 37 17.78 62.16 -2.24
N ASN A 38 19.06 62.38 -1.94
CA ASN A 38 20.22 62.06 -2.77
C ASN A 38 20.83 60.68 -2.49
N TRP A 39 20.11 59.79 -1.79
CA TRP A 39 20.46 58.38 -1.66
C TRP A 39 19.21 57.49 -1.67
N VAL A 40 19.36 56.32 -2.30
CA VAL A 40 18.36 55.26 -2.44
C VAL A 40 18.98 53.99 -1.87
N VAL A 41 18.21 53.24 -1.07
CA VAL A 41 18.61 51.89 -0.65
C VAL A 41 18.71 51.03 -1.90
N ALA A 42 19.92 50.63 -2.28
CA ALA A 42 20.16 49.89 -3.53
C ALA A 42 19.66 48.43 -3.48
N GLY A 43 19.30 47.90 -2.30
CA GLY A 43 18.69 46.58 -2.16
C GLY A 43 18.58 46.12 -0.69
N VAL A 44 17.67 45.17 -0.46
CA VAL A 44 17.50 44.39 0.77
C VAL A 44 17.41 42.92 0.35
N SER A 45 18.14 42.03 1.03
CA SER A 45 18.02 40.57 0.88
C SER A 45 17.44 39.94 2.14
N SER A 46 16.67 38.87 1.99
CA SER A 46 16.23 37.99 3.08
C SER A 46 17.05 36.71 3.04
N ASP A 47 17.36 36.16 4.22
CA ASP A 47 18.03 34.87 4.36
C ASP A 47 17.26 33.75 3.66
N GLN A 48 18.03 32.75 3.22
CA GLN A 48 17.54 31.45 2.73
C GLN A 48 16.37 30.98 3.59
N MET A 49 15.34 30.45 2.91
CA MET A 49 14.18 29.83 3.52
C MET A 49 14.60 29.00 4.74
N VAL A 50 14.32 29.47 5.95
CA VAL A 50 14.01 28.52 7.02
C VAL A 50 12.84 27.73 6.45
N MET A 51 12.96 26.40 6.35
CA MET A 51 11.85 25.57 5.91
C MET A 51 10.59 26.04 6.66
N SER A 52 9.67 26.68 5.94
CA SER A 52 8.32 26.86 6.45
C SER A 52 7.82 25.47 6.81
N SER A 53 7.10 25.35 7.92
CA SER A 53 6.49 24.09 8.32
C SER A 53 5.52 23.52 7.28
N VAL A 54 5.19 24.31 6.24
CA VAL A 54 4.34 23.92 5.12
C VAL A 54 5.13 23.99 3.79
N PRO A 55 5.44 22.85 3.15
CA PRO A 55 6.06 22.80 1.83
C PRO A 55 5.33 23.67 0.79
N GLY A 56 6.09 24.38 -0.05
CA GLY A 56 5.51 25.23 -1.10
C GLY A 56 4.98 26.59 -0.65
N SER A 57 5.16 26.97 0.62
CA SER A 57 4.88 28.32 1.10
C SER A 57 6.13 29.19 1.18
N ALA A 58 5.98 30.48 0.90
CA ALA A 58 7.03 31.49 1.01
C ALA A 58 6.54 32.64 1.88
N ASN A 59 7.19 32.84 3.03
CA ASN A 59 6.98 34.02 3.86
C ASN A 59 7.78 35.19 3.29
N LEU A 60 7.10 36.30 3.05
CA LEU A 60 7.68 37.52 2.52
C LEU A 60 7.57 38.59 3.58
N GLU A 61 8.65 39.32 3.79
CA GLU A 61 8.69 40.47 4.68
C GLU A 61 9.44 41.61 4.01
N VAL A 62 8.81 42.77 3.96
CA VAL A 62 9.38 44.02 3.44
C VAL A 62 9.31 45.07 4.52
N VAL A 63 10.46 45.58 4.93
CA VAL A 63 10.55 46.63 5.94
C VAL A 63 10.89 47.96 5.28
N LEU A 64 10.02 48.94 5.47
CA LEU A 64 10.13 50.30 4.96
C LEU A 64 10.32 51.27 6.13
N PHE A 65 11.09 52.34 5.92
CA PHE A 65 11.14 53.44 6.89
C PHE A 65 10.13 54.54 6.49
N LYS A 66 9.21 54.85 7.40
CA LYS A 66 8.16 55.85 7.28
C LYS A 66 8.75 57.22 6.92
N ARG A 67 8.30 57.78 5.80
CA ARG A 67 8.48 59.18 5.42
C ARG A 67 7.25 60.00 5.81
N ALA A 68 7.29 61.32 5.56
CA ALA A 68 6.24 62.27 5.93
C ALA A 68 4.83 61.92 5.38
N ASP A 69 4.76 61.15 4.28
CA ASP A 69 3.52 60.68 3.67
C ASP A 69 3.15 59.25 4.11
N ALA A 70 1.85 58.97 4.24
CA ALA A 70 1.35 57.63 4.49
C ALA A 70 1.61 56.69 3.29
N LEU A 71 1.74 55.39 3.54
CA LEU A 71 1.68 54.40 2.48
C LEU A 71 0.25 54.30 1.92
N SER A 72 0.16 53.95 0.65
CA SER A 72 -1.07 53.78 -0.09
C SER A 72 -0.85 52.78 -1.23
N GLY A 73 -1.80 51.86 -1.42
CA GLY A 73 -1.79 50.90 -2.53
C GLY A 73 -0.74 49.80 -2.34
N GLU A 74 -0.53 49.39 -1.10
CA GLU A 74 0.35 48.32 -0.68
C GLU A 74 -0.11 46.99 -1.28
N LYS A 75 0.77 46.36 -2.03
CA LYS A 75 0.52 45.07 -2.66
C LYS A 75 1.78 44.23 -2.61
N LEU A 76 1.59 42.96 -2.31
CA LEU A 76 2.63 41.95 -2.35
C LEU A 76 2.23 40.90 -3.39
N SER A 77 3.19 40.36 -4.12
CA SER A 77 2.93 39.34 -5.13
C SER A 77 4.13 38.42 -5.32
N VAL A 78 3.88 37.19 -5.77
CA VAL A 78 4.90 36.21 -6.19
C VAL A 78 4.56 35.75 -7.60
N ASN A 79 5.51 35.84 -8.52
CA ASN A 79 5.34 35.51 -9.94
C ASN A 79 4.13 36.21 -10.59
N GLY A 80 3.81 37.43 -10.10
CA GLY A 80 2.66 38.22 -10.56
C GLY A 80 1.32 37.85 -9.90
N THR A 81 1.27 36.83 -9.04
CA THR A 81 0.08 36.47 -8.26
C THR A 81 0.05 37.20 -6.93
N ASP A 82 -1.09 37.81 -6.60
CA ASP A 82 -1.27 38.60 -5.38
C ASP A 82 -1.16 37.73 -4.13
N VAL A 83 -0.43 38.24 -3.14
CA VAL A 83 -0.29 37.65 -1.81
C VAL A 83 -1.02 38.55 -0.82
N ALA A 84 -1.85 37.94 0.02
CA ALA A 84 -2.50 38.66 1.11
C ALA A 84 -1.43 39.29 2.02
N ALA A 85 -1.39 40.63 2.04
CA ALA A 85 -0.39 41.37 2.77
C ALA A 85 -0.97 41.93 4.08
N THR A 86 -0.24 41.80 5.17
CA THR A 86 -0.42 42.57 6.40
C THR A 86 0.51 43.77 6.38
N VAL A 87 0.04 44.90 6.89
CA VAL A 87 0.85 46.11 7.02
C VAL A 87 0.84 46.54 8.49
N GLU A 88 2.01 46.54 9.11
CA GLU A 88 2.19 46.95 10.49
C GLU A 88 3.09 48.19 10.55
N THR A 89 2.82 49.12 11.46
CA THR A 89 3.64 50.31 11.66
C THR A 89 4.10 50.37 13.11
N ASP A 90 5.42 50.34 13.32
CA ASP A 90 6.05 50.56 14.62
C ASP A 90 6.98 51.78 14.54
N GLY A 91 6.58 52.88 15.18
CA GLY A 91 7.30 54.15 15.13
C GLY A 91 7.50 54.66 13.69
N SER A 92 8.76 54.69 13.25
CA SER A 92 9.17 55.09 11.90
C SER A 92 9.36 53.92 10.94
N THR A 93 8.91 52.72 11.30
CA THR A 93 9.09 51.51 10.51
C THR A 93 7.74 50.98 10.08
N ILE A 94 7.61 50.56 8.83
CA ILE A 94 6.42 49.94 8.28
C ILE A 94 6.83 48.57 7.71
N THR A 95 6.20 47.52 8.21
CA THR A 95 6.44 46.15 7.75
C THR A 95 5.26 45.70 6.90
N ILE A 96 5.53 45.28 5.67
CA ILE A 96 4.57 44.62 4.80
C ILE A 96 4.96 43.14 4.77
N ALA A 97 4.11 42.28 5.32
CA ALA A 97 4.36 40.84 5.36
C ALA A 97 3.26 40.05 4.68
N GLY A 98 3.55 38.84 4.21
CA GLY A 98 2.54 37.96 3.63
C GLY A 98 3.10 36.59 3.35
N THR A 99 2.24 35.58 3.29
CA THR A 99 2.62 34.21 2.98
C THR A 99 2.04 33.82 1.63
N ALA A 100 2.89 33.59 0.65
CA ALA A 100 2.49 32.95 -0.60
C ALA A 100 2.37 31.44 -0.35
N THR A 101 1.34 30.80 -0.87
CA THR A 101 1.17 29.34 -0.87
C THR A 101 1.29 28.81 -2.30
N ASP A 102 1.51 27.50 -2.42
CA ASP A 102 1.54 26.79 -3.70
C ASP A 102 2.55 27.36 -4.72
N VAL A 103 3.67 27.92 -4.22
CA VAL A 103 4.73 28.45 -5.09
C VAL A 103 5.47 27.29 -5.74
N MET A 104 5.52 27.28 -7.07
CA MET A 104 6.22 26.22 -7.81
C MET A 104 7.73 26.20 -7.51
N PRO A 105 8.36 25.02 -7.47
CA PRO A 105 9.82 24.90 -7.37
C PRO A 105 10.58 25.68 -8.44
N GLY A 106 11.80 26.06 -8.12
CA GLY A 106 12.67 26.85 -9.00
C GLY A 106 12.84 28.30 -8.54
N ILE A 107 13.14 29.20 -9.47
CA ILE A 107 13.37 30.62 -9.15
C ILE A 107 12.03 31.35 -9.21
N ALA A 108 11.60 31.89 -8.08
CA ALA A 108 10.42 32.74 -7.98
C ALA A 108 10.81 34.22 -7.83
N THR A 109 9.95 35.11 -8.31
CA THR A 109 10.11 36.56 -8.21
C THR A 109 9.04 37.12 -7.28
N ALA A 110 9.43 37.66 -6.13
CA ALA A 110 8.55 38.44 -5.29
C ALA A 110 8.56 39.91 -5.72
N THR A 111 7.42 40.58 -5.62
CA THR A 111 7.27 42.00 -5.93
C THR A 111 6.42 42.68 -4.87
N VAL A 112 6.94 43.77 -4.32
CA VAL A 112 6.20 44.70 -3.45
C VAL A 112 5.90 45.97 -4.22
N SER A 113 4.66 46.47 -4.12
CA SER A 113 4.25 47.74 -4.70
C SER A 113 3.60 48.63 -3.65
N TYR A 114 3.91 49.92 -3.68
CA TYR A 114 3.35 50.94 -2.79
C TYR A 114 3.56 52.33 -3.39
N ASN A 115 2.64 53.27 -3.16
CA ASN A 115 2.72 54.66 -3.63
C ASN A 115 3.02 54.80 -5.14
N GLY A 116 2.52 53.86 -5.95
CA GLY A 116 2.76 53.82 -7.40
C GLY A 116 4.17 53.35 -7.82
N GLN A 117 4.99 52.85 -6.89
CA GLN A 117 6.29 52.25 -7.16
C GLN A 117 6.27 50.75 -6.90
N SER A 118 7.20 50.02 -7.54
CA SER A 118 7.36 48.57 -7.40
C SER A 118 8.83 48.19 -7.27
N HIS A 119 9.11 47.21 -6.42
CA HIS A 119 10.44 46.62 -6.24
C HIS A 119 10.31 45.10 -6.25
N SER A 120 11.23 44.42 -6.95
CA SER A 120 11.21 42.97 -7.12
C SER A 120 12.54 42.34 -6.70
N TRP A 121 12.48 41.11 -6.19
CA TRP A 121 13.65 40.29 -5.88
C TRP A 121 13.34 38.81 -6.15
N THR A 122 14.40 38.02 -6.35
CA THR A 122 14.27 36.58 -6.63
C THR A 122 14.64 35.75 -5.41
N PHE A 123 14.00 34.59 -5.27
CA PHE A 123 14.33 33.57 -4.28
C PHE A 123 14.18 32.17 -4.88
N THR A 124 14.92 31.21 -4.35
CA THR A 124 14.84 29.80 -4.79
C THR A 124 13.84 29.04 -3.94
N VAL A 125 12.92 28.38 -4.61
CA VAL A 125 11.95 27.44 -4.02
C VAL A 125 12.51 26.02 -4.19
N PRO A 126 12.72 25.27 -3.10
CA PRO A 126 13.22 23.89 -3.16
C PRO A 126 12.33 22.97 -4.01
N GLU A 127 12.97 22.01 -4.68
CA GLU A 127 12.27 20.92 -5.37
C GLU A 127 11.48 20.09 -4.36
N ARG A 128 10.26 19.69 -4.75
CA ARG A 128 9.36 18.84 -3.97
C ARG A 128 8.42 18.07 -4.90
N PRO A 129 7.75 17.00 -4.43
CA PRO A 129 6.65 16.41 -5.17
C PRO A 129 5.53 17.43 -5.42
N ILE A 130 5.01 17.47 -6.65
CA ILE A 130 3.92 18.34 -7.09
C ILE A 130 2.76 17.47 -7.56
N ASP A 131 1.60 17.62 -6.91
CA ASP A 131 0.33 17.11 -7.40
C ASP A 131 -0.14 17.99 -8.56
N ASN A 132 -0.29 17.40 -9.74
CA ASN A 132 -0.69 18.12 -10.94
C ASN A 132 -2.22 18.29 -11.05
N GLY A 133 -3.00 17.68 -10.15
CA GLY A 133 -4.46 17.74 -10.15
C GLY A 133 -5.14 16.88 -11.22
N ASP A 134 -4.37 16.12 -12.00
CA ASP A 134 -4.84 15.19 -13.03
C ASP A 134 -4.68 13.71 -12.62
N GLY A 135 -4.37 13.47 -11.34
CA GLY A 135 -4.05 12.15 -10.81
C GLY A 135 -2.57 11.77 -10.92
N THR A 136 -1.71 12.68 -11.37
CA THR A 136 -0.26 12.47 -11.39
C THR A 136 0.47 13.34 -10.37
N ILE A 137 1.56 12.79 -9.82
CA ILE A 137 2.51 13.50 -8.98
C ILE A 137 3.86 13.51 -9.68
N THR A 138 4.46 14.68 -9.87
CA THR A 138 5.80 14.81 -10.46
C THR A 138 6.82 15.20 -9.39
N TYR A 139 8.05 14.69 -9.52
CA TYR A 139 9.15 15.12 -8.66
C TYR A 139 10.45 15.20 -9.46
N LYS A 140 10.86 16.43 -9.76
CA LYS A 140 12.15 16.72 -10.38
C LYS A 140 13.29 16.42 -9.40
N GLY A 141 14.39 15.89 -9.92
CA GLY A 141 15.52 15.44 -9.11
C GLY A 141 15.34 14.03 -8.52
N HIS A 142 14.30 13.30 -8.92
CA HIS A 142 13.96 11.98 -8.40
C HIS A 142 13.44 11.06 -9.51
N LEU A 143 13.48 9.76 -9.28
CA LEU A 143 12.78 8.73 -10.06
C LEU A 143 11.53 8.28 -9.33
N ALA A 144 10.51 7.84 -10.07
CA ALA A 144 9.37 7.11 -9.54
C ALA A 144 9.77 5.66 -9.22
N TRP A 145 9.27 5.13 -8.10
CA TRP A 145 9.39 3.73 -7.71
C TRP A 145 8.02 3.17 -7.36
N GLU A 146 7.57 2.18 -8.12
CA GLU A 146 6.30 1.48 -7.91
C GLU A 146 6.58 -0.01 -7.67
N TRP A 147 5.80 -0.65 -6.79
CA TRP A 147 5.95 -2.07 -6.51
C TRP A 147 4.61 -2.80 -6.37
N TRP A 148 4.64 -4.10 -6.65
CA TRP A 148 3.52 -5.02 -6.56
C TRP A 148 3.93 -6.21 -5.68
N ASP A 149 3.43 -6.22 -4.46
CA ASP A 149 3.65 -7.30 -3.50
C ASP A 149 2.88 -8.57 -3.91
N GLY A 150 3.35 -9.75 -3.48
CA GLY A 150 2.70 -11.05 -3.74
C GLY A 150 2.90 -11.57 -5.16
N ILE A 151 3.89 -11.04 -5.89
CA ILE A 151 4.29 -11.59 -7.19
C ILE A 151 5.48 -12.51 -6.97
N ASN A 152 5.18 -13.77 -6.63
CA ASN A 152 6.16 -14.79 -6.30
C ASN A 152 7.14 -15.09 -7.46
N GLY A 153 8.38 -15.43 -7.10
CA GLY A 153 9.44 -15.83 -8.03
C GLY A 153 10.30 -14.67 -8.52
N GLY A 154 11.62 -14.88 -8.50
CA GLY A 154 12.64 -13.92 -8.93
C GLY A 154 12.88 -13.84 -10.44
N HIS A 155 12.26 -14.72 -11.24
CA HIS A 155 12.36 -14.76 -12.70
C HIS A 155 11.25 -15.71 -13.23
N PRO A 156 10.67 -15.49 -14.44
CA PRO A 156 10.94 -14.43 -15.40
C PRO A 156 10.22 -13.10 -15.11
N MET A 157 10.64 -12.04 -15.79
CA MET A 157 10.00 -10.72 -15.73
C MET A 157 8.50 -10.76 -16.09
N THR A 158 8.07 -11.73 -16.91
CA THR A 158 6.65 -11.90 -17.28
C THR A 158 5.74 -12.20 -16.08
N LEU A 159 6.28 -12.67 -14.96
CA LEU A 159 5.53 -12.79 -13.71
C LEU A 159 5.01 -11.43 -13.21
N LEU A 160 5.75 -10.34 -13.47
CA LEU A 160 5.29 -8.96 -13.23
C LEU A 160 4.40 -8.49 -14.38
N THR A 161 4.90 -8.52 -15.62
CA THR A 161 4.26 -7.82 -16.74
C THR A 161 2.93 -8.44 -17.19
N ASP A 162 2.74 -9.75 -16.96
CA ASP A 162 1.49 -10.45 -17.27
C ASP A 162 0.52 -10.45 -16.07
N ASN A 163 0.92 -9.87 -14.93
CA ASN A 163 0.05 -9.75 -13.77
C ASN A 163 -1.10 -8.79 -14.08
N SER A 164 -2.34 -9.18 -13.80
CA SER A 164 -3.52 -8.36 -14.08
C SER A 164 -3.55 -7.00 -13.36
N ARG A 165 -2.70 -6.82 -12.33
CA ARG A 165 -2.53 -5.54 -11.63
C ARG A 165 -1.47 -4.64 -12.25
N TYR A 166 -0.60 -5.14 -13.11
CA TYR A 166 0.44 -4.35 -13.75
C TYR A 166 -0.09 -3.74 -15.06
N PRO A 167 0.17 -2.44 -15.36
CA PRO A 167 0.93 -1.47 -14.55
C PRO A 167 0.05 -0.58 -13.65
N ASP A 168 -1.27 -0.71 -13.68
CA ASP A 168 -2.16 0.34 -13.17
C ASP A 168 -2.54 0.21 -11.69
N GLN A 169 -2.20 -0.91 -11.04
CA GLN A 169 -2.61 -1.21 -9.67
C GLN A 169 -1.42 -1.67 -8.80
N PRO A 170 -0.39 -0.82 -8.60
CA PRO A 170 0.70 -1.11 -7.67
C PRO A 170 0.19 -1.27 -6.23
N SER A 171 0.87 -2.12 -5.47
CA SER A 171 0.65 -2.25 -4.01
C SER A 171 1.12 -0.99 -3.28
N GLY A 172 2.13 -0.30 -3.80
CA GLY A 172 2.55 1.00 -3.32
C GLY A 172 3.52 1.68 -4.26
N ALA A 173 3.77 2.96 -4.00
CA ALA A 173 4.70 3.75 -4.78
C ALA A 173 5.31 4.90 -3.96
N THR A 174 6.51 5.34 -4.37
CA THR A 174 7.26 6.44 -3.77
C THR A 174 8.27 7.01 -4.79
N PHE A 175 9.11 7.93 -4.36
CA PHE A 175 10.22 8.46 -5.15
C PHE A 175 11.58 7.98 -4.63
N ALA A 176 12.61 8.03 -5.46
CA ALA A 176 14.00 7.75 -5.10
C ALA A 176 14.92 8.86 -5.64
N PRO A 177 15.84 9.42 -4.83
CA PRO A 177 16.77 10.48 -5.24
C PRO A 177 17.96 9.95 -6.06
N VAL A 178 18.07 8.63 -6.23
CA VAL A 178 19.12 7.93 -6.98
C VAL A 178 18.45 6.79 -7.74
N PHE A 179 18.99 6.40 -8.89
CA PHE A 179 18.53 5.24 -9.66
C PHE A 179 18.95 3.91 -8.99
N ALA A 180 18.51 3.73 -7.75
CA ALA A 180 18.72 2.56 -6.93
C ALA A 180 17.58 2.41 -5.91
N THR A 181 16.98 1.22 -5.84
CA THR A 181 15.79 0.98 -4.99
C THR A 181 16.08 1.15 -3.50
N ARG A 182 17.33 0.95 -3.08
CA ARG A 182 17.82 1.22 -1.71
C ARG A 182 17.63 2.65 -1.22
N THR A 183 17.41 3.59 -2.13
CA THR A 183 17.23 5.00 -1.81
C THR A 183 15.77 5.44 -1.85
N ALA A 184 14.83 4.51 -2.09
CA ALA A 184 13.41 4.79 -2.07
C ALA A 184 13.00 5.46 -0.75
N LEU A 185 12.27 6.57 -0.83
CA LEU A 185 11.93 7.41 0.32
C LEU A 185 10.94 6.74 1.29
N ALA A 186 10.29 5.65 0.86
CA ALA A 186 9.32 4.91 1.65
C ALA A 186 9.23 3.45 1.18
N GLY A 187 8.41 2.66 1.88
CA GLY A 187 8.11 1.28 1.50
C GLY A 187 8.99 0.23 2.17
N GLY A 188 10.15 0.59 2.74
CA GLY A 188 11.04 -0.33 3.45
C GLY A 188 12.02 -1.07 2.54
N PHE A 189 12.54 -0.38 1.51
CA PHE A 189 13.52 -0.91 0.55
C PHE A 189 14.98 -0.59 0.94
N ASP A 190 15.21 0.01 2.10
CA ASP A 190 16.55 0.29 2.65
C ASP A 190 17.27 -0.99 3.13
N GLY A 191 16.55 -2.08 3.31
CA GLY A 191 17.02 -3.39 3.77
C GLY A 191 16.67 -4.57 2.85
N ASP A 192 16.87 -5.78 3.37
CA ASP A 192 16.61 -7.09 2.73
C ASP A 192 15.37 -7.75 3.37
N GLY A 193 14.31 -6.98 3.59
CA GLY A 193 13.14 -7.40 4.36
C GLY A 193 11.87 -7.65 3.55
N ARG A 194 11.91 -7.47 2.23
CA ARG A 194 10.76 -7.49 1.32
C ARG A 194 10.92 -8.59 0.30
N GLU A 195 10.00 -9.54 0.30
CA GLU A 195 10.10 -10.70 -0.58
C GLU A 195 8.91 -10.81 -1.53
N SER A 196 9.08 -11.57 -2.61
CA SER A 196 8.00 -11.94 -3.53
C SER A 196 7.25 -10.71 -4.09
N TYR A 197 7.99 -9.78 -4.70
CA TYR A 197 7.42 -8.60 -5.35
C TYR A 197 7.94 -8.42 -6.78
N GLY A 198 7.26 -7.59 -7.56
CA GLY A 198 7.82 -6.99 -8.76
C GLY A 198 7.83 -5.48 -8.60
N GLY A 199 8.72 -4.78 -9.30
CA GLY A 199 8.84 -3.33 -9.18
C GLY A 199 9.23 -2.66 -10.49
N ARG A 200 8.93 -1.37 -10.58
CA ARG A 200 9.25 -0.49 -11.69
C ARG A 200 9.84 0.80 -11.15
N MET A 201 11.09 1.09 -11.52
CA MET A 201 11.72 2.39 -11.32
C MET A 201 11.76 3.14 -12.64
N SER A 202 11.18 4.35 -12.72
CA SER A 202 11.07 5.09 -13.98
C SER A 202 11.22 6.59 -13.83
N GLY A 203 11.52 7.27 -14.94
CA GLY A 203 11.58 8.73 -15.00
C GLY A 203 11.89 9.26 -16.39
N ILE A 204 11.65 10.55 -16.58
CA ILE A 204 12.11 11.27 -17.78
C ILE A 204 13.53 11.77 -17.53
N LEU A 205 14.50 11.16 -18.21
CA LEU A 205 15.90 11.58 -18.23
C LEU A 205 16.07 12.80 -19.13
N THR A 206 16.64 13.88 -18.62
CA THR A 206 17.17 14.99 -19.43
C THR A 206 18.67 14.79 -19.61
N ALA A 207 19.11 14.43 -20.82
CA ALA A 207 20.50 14.05 -21.05
C ALA A 207 21.45 15.26 -20.84
N PRO A 208 22.51 15.13 -20.02
CA PRO A 208 23.44 16.24 -19.77
C PRO A 208 24.45 16.49 -20.89
N GLU A 209 24.74 15.48 -21.71
CA GLU A 209 25.75 15.51 -22.77
C GLU A 209 25.20 14.90 -24.06
N THR A 210 25.80 15.29 -25.19
CA THR A 210 25.53 14.66 -26.49
C THR A 210 26.61 13.62 -26.75
N GLY A 211 26.20 12.39 -27.03
CA GLY A 211 27.10 11.32 -27.42
C GLY A 211 26.64 9.96 -26.94
N THR A 212 27.55 8.99 -27.00
CA THR A 212 27.29 7.61 -26.58
C THR A 212 27.47 7.46 -25.09
N TYR A 213 26.41 7.07 -24.41
CA TYR A 213 26.39 6.65 -23.02
C TYR A 213 26.55 5.14 -22.94
N ARG A 214 27.13 4.62 -21.86
CA ARG A 214 27.00 3.21 -21.49
C ARG A 214 26.24 3.11 -20.16
N PHE A 215 25.14 2.39 -20.15
CA PHE A 215 24.37 2.11 -18.93
C PHE A 215 24.75 0.74 -18.38
N TYR A 216 24.71 0.60 -17.07
CA TYR A 216 24.99 -0.63 -16.34
C TYR A 216 23.83 -0.96 -15.42
N LEU A 217 23.50 -2.24 -15.30
CA LEU A 217 22.41 -2.75 -14.49
C LEU A 217 22.92 -3.88 -13.58
N ALA A 218 22.53 -3.82 -12.32
CA ALA A 218 22.73 -4.91 -11.37
C ALA A 218 21.55 -4.95 -10.40
N SER A 219 21.20 -6.16 -9.96
CA SER A 219 20.10 -6.35 -9.00
C SER A 219 20.30 -7.61 -8.15
N ASP A 220 19.51 -7.74 -7.10
CA ASP A 220 19.06 -9.06 -6.64
C ASP A 220 17.89 -9.52 -7.51
N ASP A 221 17.93 -10.81 -7.83
CA ASP A 221 17.09 -11.45 -8.84
C ASP A 221 16.98 -10.67 -10.18
N ASN A 222 15.96 -10.98 -10.99
CA ASN A 222 15.87 -10.53 -12.37
C ASN A 222 15.57 -9.03 -12.48
N SER A 223 16.33 -8.33 -13.33
CA SER A 223 16.03 -6.96 -13.72
C SER A 223 16.17 -6.72 -15.22
N LEU A 224 15.47 -5.69 -15.71
CA LEU A 224 15.45 -5.28 -17.11
C LEU A 224 15.51 -3.76 -17.18
N LEU A 225 16.53 -3.20 -17.82
CA LEU A 225 16.65 -1.77 -18.11
C LEU A 225 16.29 -1.52 -19.57
N SER A 226 15.38 -0.56 -19.77
CA SER A 226 14.98 -0.08 -21.09
C SER A 226 15.00 1.44 -21.14
N ILE A 227 15.42 1.99 -22.28
CA ILE A 227 15.49 3.43 -22.54
C ILE A 227 14.74 3.69 -23.84
N SER A 228 13.83 4.66 -23.80
CA SER A 228 13.06 5.06 -24.97
C SER A 228 13.87 5.96 -25.89
N THR A 229 13.52 5.98 -27.18
CA THR A 229 14.13 6.89 -28.15
C THR A 229 13.72 8.35 -27.96
N ASP A 230 12.69 8.60 -27.15
CA ASP A 230 12.16 9.91 -26.79
C ASP A 230 11.46 9.85 -25.41
N ALA A 231 10.69 10.89 -25.06
CA ALA A 231 9.97 10.95 -23.79
C ALA A 231 8.73 10.03 -23.73
N ASP A 232 8.36 9.34 -24.82
CA ASP A 232 7.19 8.46 -24.86
C ASP A 232 7.59 7.02 -24.42
N PRO A 233 6.98 6.46 -23.37
CA PRO A 233 7.25 5.09 -22.95
C PRO A 233 6.92 4.03 -24.02
N ALA A 234 6.11 4.36 -25.04
CA ALA A 234 5.79 3.43 -26.13
C ALA A 234 7.00 3.06 -27.01
N ASN A 235 8.07 3.87 -26.99
CA ASN A 235 9.27 3.67 -27.82
C ASN A 235 10.45 3.05 -27.05
N LEU A 236 10.19 2.37 -25.93
CA LEU A 236 11.20 1.70 -25.11
C LEU A 236 11.99 0.65 -25.90
N VAL A 237 13.32 0.70 -25.74
CA VAL A 237 14.24 -0.32 -26.25
C VAL A 237 15.03 -0.91 -25.07
N LYS A 238 15.12 -2.25 -25.02
CA LYS A 238 15.92 -2.94 -24.02
C LYS A 238 17.41 -2.60 -24.17
N VAL A 239 18.04 -2.21 -23.07
CA VAL A 239 19.46 -1.85 -22.99
C VAL A 239 20.28 -2.91 -22.25
N ALA A 240 19.78 -3.37 -21.09
CA ALA A 240 20.47 -4.35 -20.25
C ALA A 240 19.44 -5.25 -19.54
N GLU A 241 19.83 -6.49 -19.22
CA GLU A 241 19.02 -7.45 -18.50
C GLU A 241 19.91 -8.34 -17.63
N GLN A 242 19.55 -8.47 -16.36
CA GLN A 242 20.09 -9.48 -15.47
C GLN A 242 19.03 -10.55 -15.25
N THR A 243 19.24 -11.80 -15.66
CA THR A 243 18.24 -12.88 -15.52
C THR A 243 18.35 -13.68 -14.22
N SER A 244 19.49 -13.57 -13.54
CA SER A 244 19.75 -14.14 -12.21
C SER A 244 20.05 -12.98 -11.25
N CYS A 245 20.92 -13.16 -10.26
CA CYS A 245 21.17 -12.17 -9.24
C CYS A 245 22.65 -11.77 -9.13
N CYS A 246 22.83 -10.71 -8.34
CA CYS A 246 23.94 -10.47 -7.46
C CYS A 246 25.29 -10.14 -8.11
N ASN A 247 25.29 -9.67 -9.36
CA ASN A 247 26.53 -9.24 -10.00
C ASN A 247 26.92 -7.83 -9.59
N ASP A 248 28.22 -7.54 -9.63
CA ASP A 248 28.70 -6.17 -9.78
C ASP A 248 28.47 -5.71 -11.23
N PHE A 249 28.63 -4.41 -11.49
CA PHE A 249 28.58 -3.89 -12.86
C PHE A 249 29.67 -4.56 -13.73
N THR A 250 29.35 -4.82 -15.00
CA THR A 250 30.29 -5.43 -15.98
C THR A 250 30.10 -4.84 -17.38
N LEU A 251 31.08 -5.01 -18.27
CA LEU A 251 31.01 -4.60 -19.70
C LEU A 251 30.25 -5.58 -20.60
N ALA A 252 29.36 -6.41 -20.04
CA ALA A 252 28.63 -7.39 -20.84
C ALA A 252 27.55 -6.71 -21.67
N ASP A 253 27.86 -6.33 -22.91
CA ASP A 253 26.91 -5.73 -23.86
C ASP A 253 25.71 -6.65 -24.13
N GLY A 254 24.50 -6.12 -23.97
CA GLY A 254 23.25 -6.90 -24.07
C GLY A 254 23.02 -7.86 -22.89
N GLY A 255 23.93 -7.87 -21.92
CA GLY A 255 23.77 -8.46 -20.59
C GLY A 255 23.59 -7.35 -19.56
N LEU A 256 24.56 -7.18 -18.66
CA LEU A 256 24.50 -6.20 -17.56
C LEU A 256 24.86 -4.76 -17.98
N SER A 257 25.12 -4.52 -19.27
CA SER A 257 25.35 -3.17 -19.79
C SER A 257 24.89 -3.04 -21.24
N GLY A 258 24.72 -1.80 -21.69
CA GLY A 258 24.45 -1.48 -23.09
C GLY A 258 24.69 0.00 -23.39
N THR A 259 24.92 0.32 -24.65
CA THR A 259 25.18 1.69 -25.09
C THR A 259 23.95 2.34 -25.71
N VAL A 260 23.80 3.65 -25.50
CA VAL A 260 22.70 4.46 -26.05
C VAL A 260 23.23 5.83 -26.44
N ASP A 261 22.91 6.28 -27.65
CA ASP A 261 23.24 7.63 -28.11
C ASP A 261 22.14 8.62 -27.67
N LEU A 262 22.53 9.64 -26.91
CA LEU A 262 21.62 10.69 -26.43
C LEU A 262 22.11 12.06 -26.87
N VAL A 263 21.20 13.03 -26.90
CA VAL A 263 21.49 14.43 -27.24
C VAL A 263 21.25 15.31 -26.02
N ALA A 264 22.22 16.16 -25.68
CA ALA A 264 22.13 17.05 -24.53
C ALA A 264 20.85 17.90 -24.57
N GLY A 265 20.15 17.97 -23.43
CA GLY A 265 18.91 18.71 -23.26
C GLY A 265 17.65 18.01 -23.79
N ASN A 266 17.79 16.93 -24.58
CA ASN A 266 16.64 16.12 -24.97
C ASN A 266 16.17 15.24 -23.82
N GLN A 267 14.89 14.87 -23.88
CA GLN A 267 14.20 14.08 -22.88
C GLN A 267 13.92 12.67 -23.36
N TYR A 268 14.18 11.69 -22.50
CA TYR A 268 14.04 10.26 -22.79
C TYR A 268 13.35 9.56 -21.62
N TYR A 269 12.32 8.76 -21.88
CA TYR A 269 11.74 7.91 -20.85
C TYR A 269 12.69 6.74 -20.55
N VAL A 270 12.95 6.50 -19.27
CA VAL A 270 13.80 5.40 -18.79
C VAL A 270 13.04 4.57 -17.79
N GLU A 271 13.20 3.25 -17.87
CA GLU A 271 12.54 2.29 -16.98
C GLU A 271 13.45 1.12 -16.63
N ALA A 272 13.54 0.79 -15.35
CA ALA A 272 14.08 -0.47 -14.88
C ALA A 272 12.99 -1.28 -14.17
N LEU A 273 12.75 -2.50 -14.64
CA LEU A 273 11.89 -3.47 -13.99
C LEU A 273 12.71 -4.38 -13.09
N GLN A 274 12.16 -4.75 -11.94
CA GLN A 274 12.75 -5.68 -10.99
C GLN A 274 11.77 -6.79 -10.64
N LYS A 275 12.32 -7.97 -10.40
CA LYS A 275 11.65 -9.13 -9.85
C LYS A 275 12.41 -9.58 -8.62
N GLU A 276 11.69 -9.75 -7.52
CA GLU A 276 12.24 -10.23 -6.25
C GLU A 276 11.50 -11.49 -5.82
N GLY A 277 12.24 -12.57 -5.64
CA GLY A 277 11.72 -13.80 -5.08
C GLY A 277 11.98 -13.92 -3.59
N GLY A 278 13.26 -13.87 -3.22
CA GLY A 278 13.83 -14.32 -1.96
C GLY A 278 15.29 -13.88 -1.83
N GLY A 279 15.68 -13.18 -0.76
CA GLY A 279 17.08 -12.88 -0.50
C GLY A 279 17.33 -11.42 -0.16
N GLY A 280 18.13 -10.74 -0.99
CA GLY A 280 18.32 -9.30 -0.86
C GLY A 280 17.38 -8.55 -1.79
N ASP A 281 17.07 -7.28 -1.50
CA ASP A 281 16.03 -6.55 -2.22
C ASP A 281 16.59 -5.31 -2.92
N TRP A 282 17.22 -5.44 -4.08
CA TRP A 282 17.84 -4.27 -4.69
C TRP A 282 17.95 -4.31 -6.20
N LEU A 283 17.82 -3.14 -6.81
CA LEU A 283 18.19 -2.86 -8.19
C LEU A 283 18.96 -1.54 -8.21
N THR A 284 19.96 -1.46 -9.07
CA THR A 284 20.78 -0.27 -9.22
C THR A 284 21.24 -0.09 -10.66
N VAL A 285 21.24 1.16 -11.11
CA VAL A 285 21.64 1.55 -12.46
C VAL A 285 22.72 2.61 -12.38
N ALA A 286 23.81 2.39 -13.10
CA ALA A 286 24.89 3.35 -13.27
C ALA A 286 25.07 3.69 -14.75
N TRP A 287 25.88 4.70 -15.04
CA TRP A 287 26.26 5.04 -16.40
C TRP A 287 27.71 5.50 -16.52
N ARG A 288 28.19 5.57 -17.76
CA ARG A 288 29.29 6.41 -18.19
C ARG A 288 28.77 7.49 -19.12
N LEU A 289 29.15 8.73 -18.84
CA LEU A 289 28.88 9.88 -19.70
C LEU A 289 29.77 9.83 -20.96
N PRO A 290 29.37 10.48 -22.06
CA PRO A 290 30.21 10.64 -23.26
C PRO A 290 31.60 11.24 -22.99
N SER A 291 31.73 12.06 -21.95
CA SER A 291 32.99 12.67 -21.52
C SER A 291 33.91 11.75 -20.68
N GLU A 292 33.41 10.59 -20.26
CA GLU A 292 34.15 9.59 -19.48
C GLU A 292 34.69 8.46 -20.36
N ASP A 293 35.60 7.64 -19.81
CA ASP A 293 36.01 6.40 -20.46
C ASP A 293 34.84 5.40 -20.44
N ILE A 294 34.26 5.14 -21.60
CA ILE A 294 33.08 4.29 -21.78
C ILE A 294 33.30 2.83 -21.37
N ASP A 295 34.56 2.37 -21.36
CA ASP A 295 34.91 1.00 -21.00
C ASP A 295 35.46 0.88 -19.56
N ASP A 296 35.55 1.99 -18.82
CA ASP A 296 35.87 1.95 -17.39
C ASP A 296 34.64 1.58 -16.56
N VAL A 297 34.56 0.34 -16.08
CA VAL A 297 33.42 -0.14 -15.29
C VAL A 297 33.30 0.62 -13.97
N PRO A 298 32.18 1.32 -13.69
CA PRO A 298 32.01 1.96 -12.40
C PRO A 298 31.97 0.91 -11.28
N ALA A 299 32.62 1.20 -10.16
CA ALA A 299 32.46 0.38 -8.96
C ALA A 299 31.03 0.47 -8.42
N GLY A 300 30.42 -0.64 -8.04
CA GLY A 300 29.03 -0.69 -7.58
C GLY A 300 28.36 -2.00 -8.00
N GLY A 301 27.05 -2.07 -7.82
CA GLY A 301 26.30 -3.32 -7.96
C GLY A 301 26.25 -4.05 -6.61
N ASN A 302 26.49 -5.36 -6.59
CA ASN A 302 26.32 -6.16 -5.38
C ASN A 302 27.25 -5.74 -4.22
N SER A 303 28.49 -5.38 -4.55
CA SER A 303 29.50 -4.90 -3.60
C SER A 303 29.12 -3.58 -2.92
N ASN A 304 28.35 -2.73 -3.61
CA ASN A 304 27.77 -1.52 -3.05
C ASN A 304 26.59 -1.03 -3.92
N ARG A 305 25.38 -1.25 -3.41
CA ARG A 305 24.11 -1.16 -4.13
C ARG A 305 23.71 0.26 -4.55
N THR A 306 24.36 1.30 -4.02
CA THR A 306 24.08 2.71 -4.35
C THR A 306 25.28 3.47 -4.88
N LYS A 307 26.46 2.85 -4.92
CA LYS A 307 27.69 3.51 -5.37
C LYS A 307 27.66 3.70 -6.88
N ASN A 308 27.97 4.92 -7.32
CA ASN A 308 28.00 5.33 -8.73
C ASN A 308 26.67 5.16 -9.48
N SER A 309 25.58 4.88 -8.77
CA SER A 309 24.25 4.88 -9.33
C SER A 309 23.88 6.29 -9.81
N ILE A 310 23.10 6.40 -10.88
CA ILE A 310 22.81 7.70 -11.51
C ILE A 310 22.03 8.59 -10.52
N PRO A 311 22.51 9.81 -10.23
CA PRO A 311 21.79 10.74 -9.36
C PRO A 311 20.44 11.14 -9.97
N GLY A 312 19.44 11.33 -9.12
CA GLY A 312 18.10 11.75 -9.52
C GLY A 312 18.04 13.13 -10.18
N GLU A 313 19.07 13.98 -10.04
CA GLU A 313 19.12 15.34 -10.58
C GLU A 313 18.85 15.43 -12.10
N TYR A 314 19.14 14.36 -12.84
CA TYR A 314 18.89 14.27 -14.28
C TYR A 314 17.47 13.82 -14.64
N PHE A 315 16.65 13.47 -13.64
CA PHE A 315 15.35 12.85 -13.84
C PHE A 315 14.19 13.72 -13.34
N THR A 316 13.05 13.54 -13.98
CA THR A 316 11.74 13.89 -13.40
C THR A 316 10.91 12.61 -13.30
N GLY A 317 10.69 12.15 -12.07
CA GLY A 317 9.85 11.01 -11.76
C GLY A 317 8.38 11.41 -11.80
N THR A 318 7.53 10.53 -12.31
CA THR A 318 6.09 10.72 -12.32
C THR A 318 5.41 9.49 -11.73
N LEU A 319 4.60 9.68 -10.70
CA LEU A 319 3.72 8.66 -10.16
C LEU A 319 2.30 8.93 -10.63
N ALA A 320 1.66 7.91 -11.20
CA ALA A 320 0.23 7.90 -11.35
C ALA A 320 -0.39 7.46 -10.02
N VAL A 321 -1.27 8.28 -9.46
CA VAL A 321 -2.14 7.85 -8.38
C VAL A 321 -3.30 7.10 -9.04
N PRO A 322 -3.40 5.77 -8.88
CA PRO A 322 -4.42 5.02 -9.59
C PRO A 322 -5.79 5.58 -9.30
N ALA A 323 -6.59 5.80 -10.35
CA ALA A 323 -7.98 6.18 -10.20
C ALA A 323 -8.68 5.15 -9.29
N LEU A 324 -9.61 5.63 -8.47
CA LEU A 324 -10.39 4.71 -7.65
C LEU A 324 -11.17 3.79 -8.57
N PRO A 325 -11.14 2.45 -8.34
CA PRO A 325 -12.06 1.59 -9.05
C PRO A 325 -13.49 2.05 -8.77
N ALA A 326 -14.44 1.67 -9.64
CA ALA A 326 -15.84 1.76 -9.26
C ALA A 326 -16.07 1.02 -7.92
N LEU A 327 -17.18 1.32 -7.26
CA LEU A 327 -17.53 0.66 -6.00
C LEU A 327 -17.32 -0.87 -6.11
N SER A 328 -16.72 -1.47 -5.08
CA SER A 328 -16.48 -2.91 -5.03
C SER A 328 -17.32 -3.55 -3.93
N ALA A 329 -17.80 -4.76 -4.17
CA ALA A 329 -18.65 -5.46 -3.23
C ALA A 329 -18.37 -6.97 -3.21
N SER A 330 -18.50 -7.57 -2.03
CA SER A 330 -18.32 -9.00 -1.81
C SER A 330 -19.31 -9.51 -0.77
N VAL A 331 -19.70 -10.78 -0.87
CA VAL A 331 -20.65 -11.41 0.05
C VAL A 331 -19.97 -12.55 0.79
N SER A 332 -20.22 -12.63 2.09
CA SER A 332 -19.93 -13.77 2.95
C SER A 332 -21.23 -14.34 3.53
N PRO A 333 -21.43 -15.68 3.62
CA PRO A 333 -20.57 -16.73 3.11
C PRO A 333 -20.29 -16.62 1.60
N GLY A 334 -19.03 -16.90 1.23
CA GLY A 334 -18.58 -16.89 -0.15
C GLY A 334 -19.23 -18.02 -0.97
N ASN A 335 -19.16 -17.92 -2.29
CA ASN A 335 -19.85 -18.88 -3.16
C ASN A 335 -19.34 -20.30 -2.96
N ASN A 336 -20.27 -21.24 -2.82
CA ASN A 336 -20.03 -22.66 -2.50
C ASN A 336 -19.35 -22.91 -1.15
N ALA A 337 -19.46 -21.99 -0.18
CA ALA A 337 -18.95 -22.24 1.16
C ALA A 337 -19.64 -23.45 1.80
N VAL A 338 -18.91 -24.23 2.59
CA VAL A 338 -19.41 -25.44 3.29
C VAL A 338 -19.21 -25.31 4.79
N ASP A 339 -19.85 -26.18 5.55
CA ASP A 339 -19.75 -26.26 7.01
C ASP A 339 -20.09 -24.96 7.75
N ILE A 340 -20.97 -24.15 7.17
CA ILE A 340 -21.48 -22.92 7.80
C ILE A 340 -22.37 -23.28 8.98
N ALA A 341 -22.25 -22.53 10.08
CA ALA A 341 -23.08 -22.72 11.27
C ALA A 341 -24.58 -22.59 10.94
N PRO A 342 -25.46 -23.39 11.56
CA PRO A 342 -26.91 -23.34 11.33
C PRO A 342 -27.54 -22.01 11.76
N GLU A 343 -26.90 -21.29 12.68
CA GLU A 343 -27.20 -19.89 12.94
C GLU A 343 -26.03 -19.07 12.40
N SER A 344 -26.28 -18.28 11.36
CA SER A 344 -25.25 -17.52 10.67
C SER A 344 -25.74 -16.13 10.27
N THR A 345 -24.82 -15.38 9.67
CA THR A 345 -25.05 -14.04 9.16
C THR A 345 -24.55 -13.98 7.74
N ILE A 346 -25.34 -13.33 6.87
CA ILE A 346 -24.87 -12.90 5.56
C ILE A 346 -24.30 -11.51 5.72
N THR A 347 -23.08 -11.29 5.26
CA THR A 347 -22.41 -10.00 5.28
C THR A 347 -22.05 -9.57 3.86
N LEU A 348 -22.63 -8.46 3.41
CA LEU A 348 -22.21 -7.74 2.21
C LEU A 348 -21.19 -6.68 2.62
N ASN A 349 -19.94 -6.85 2.19
CA ASN A 349 -18.89 -5.87 2.38
C ASN A 349 -18.77 -5.03 1.12
N VAL A 350 -18.80 -3.71 1.28
CA VAL A 350 -18.76 -2.74 0.19
C VAL A 350 -17.66 -1.72 0.45
N SER A 351 -16.87 -1.39 -0.56
CA SER A 351 -15.90 -0.28 -0.51
C SER A 351 -16.18 0.70 -1.64
N GLU A 352 -16.39 1.97 -1.28
CA GLU A 352 -16.60 3.05 -2.25
C GLU A 352 -15.32 3.39 -2.98
N GLY A 353 -15.46 3.88 -4.21
CA GLY A 353 -14.35 4.35 -5.02
C GLY A 353 -14.80 5.50 -5.92
N ALA A 354 -14.72 5.35 -7.24
CA ALA A 354 -15.20 6.37 -8.18
C ALA A 354 -16.72 6.60 -8.12
N THR A 355 -17.47 5.59 -7.67
CA THR A 355 -18.90 5.69 -7.35
C THR A 355 -19.14 5.37 -5.88
N THR A 356 -20.18 5.99 -5.31
CA THR A 356 -20.60 5.80 -3.92
C THR A 356 -21.79 4.85 -3.83
N LEU A 357 -22.00 4.21 -2.69
CA LEU A 357 -23.11 3.28 -2.48
C LEU A 357 -24.40 4.05 -2.17
N ASP A 358 -25.49 3.79 -2.89
CA ASP A 358 -26.83 4.11 -2.39
C ASP A 358 -27.23 3.06 -1.35
N VAL A 359 -26.95 3.34 -0.08
CA VAL A 359 -27.21 2.41 1.04
C VAL A 359 -28.68 2.01 1.11
N ALA A 360 -29.61 2.90 0.72
CA ALA A 360 -31.04 2.61 0.76
C ALA A 360 -31.48 1.60 -0.31
N SER A 361 -30.69 1.44 -1.38
CA SER A 361 -30.95 0.47 -2.45
C SER A 361 -30.61 -0.97 -2.07
N VAL A 362 -29.87 -1.18 -0.98
CA VAL A 362 -29.34 -2.50 -0.63
C VAL A 362 -30.46 -3.47 -0.26
N SER A 363 -30.44 -4.64 -0.88
CA SER A 363 -31.36 -5.74 -0.59
C SER A 363 -30.62 -7.06 -0.51
N ILE A 364 -30.70 -7.72 0.64
CA ILE A 364 -30.11 -9.06 0.87
C ILE A 364 -31.26 -10.05 1.01
N SER A 365 -31.19 -11.16 0.29
CA SER A 365 -32.17 -12.25 0.33
C SER A 365 -31.51 -13.60 0.52
N LEU A 366 -32.18 -14.48 1.26
CA LEU A 366 -31.84 -15.88 1.46
C LEU A 366 -32.93 -16.75 0.85
N ASN A 367 -32.58 -17.63 -0.09
CA ASN A 367 -33.52 -18.50 -0.82
C ASN A 367 -34.71 -17.71 -1.41
N GLY A 368 -34.45 -16.50 -1.92
CA GLY A 368 -35.46 -15.59 -2.47
C GLY A 368 -36.29 -14.81 -1.44
N THR A 369 -36.09 -15.04 -0.13
CA THR A 369 -36.75 -14.28 0.93
C THR A 369 -35.87 -13.12 1.36
N LYS A 370 -36.38 -11.88 1.26
CA LYS A 370 -35.68 -10.68 1.71
C LYS A 370 -35.48 -10.70 3.22
N LEU A 371 -34.29 -10.32 3.67
CA LEU A 371 -33.91 -10.23 5.08
C LEU A 371 -33.80 -8.76 5.53
N GLU A 372 -34.13 -8.53 6.79
CA GLU A 372 -33.74 -7.30 7.49
C GLU A 372 -32.22 -7.30 7.72
N HIS A 373 -31.62 -6.13 7.62
CA HIS A 373 -30.18 -5.97 7.74
C HIS A 373 -29.80 -4.75 8.57
N THR A 374 -28.60 -4.78 9.12
CA THR A 374 -27.98 -3.64 9.79
C THR A 374 -26.76 -3.18 8.99
N VAL A 375 -26.46 -1.89 9.06
CA VAL A 375 -25.34 -1.28 8.35
C VAL A 375 -24.32 -0.77 9.36
N ALA A 376 -23.07 -1.20 9.22
CA ALA A 376 -21.93 -0.60 9.90
C ALA A 376 -21.08 0.16 8.87
N GLU A 377 -20.89 1.46 9.10
CA GLU A 377 -20.04 2.32 8.27
C GLU A 377 -18.62 2.38 8.82
N GLY A 378 -17.64 2.28 7.93
CA GLY A 378 -16.23 2.49 8.20
C GLY A 378 -15.61 3.40 7.14
N THR A 379 -14.30 3.54 7.18
CA THR A 379 -13.53 4.29 6.17
C THR A 379 -12.32 3.51 5.75
N TRP A 380 -11.87 3.74 4.52
CA TRP A 380 -10.58 3.30 4.04
C TRP A 380 -9.79 4.53 3.58
N SER A 381 -8.47 4.45 3.67
CA SER A 381 -7.57 5.45 3.09
C SER A 381 -6.36 4.77 2.50
N ARG A 382 -5.83 5.35 1.44
CA ARG A 382 -4.59 4.93 0.77
C ARG A 382 -3.81 6.18 0.42
N THR A 383 -2.57 6.26 0.86
CA THR A 383 -1.67 7.38 0.55
C THR A 383 -0.60 6.93 -0.42
N ILE A 384 -0.44 7.67 -1.51
CA ILE A 384 0.65 7.52 -2.46
C ILE A 384 1.41 8.84 -2.48
N SER A 385 2.66 8.81 -2.00
CA SER A 385 3.47 10.02 -1.79
C SER A 385 2.73 11.08 -0.96
N ILE A 386 2.48 12.27 -1.51
CA ILE A 386 1.79 13.38 -0.84
C ILE A 386 0.26 13.37 -1.04
N VAL A 387 -0.28 12.45 -1.84
CA VAL A 387 -1.72 12.37 -2.13
C VAL A 387 -2.35 11.24 -1.33
N SER A 388 -3.42 11.57 -0.59
CA SER A 388 -4.24 10.60 0.12
C SER A 388 -5.60 10.45 -0.57
N GLN A 389 -5.94 9.22 -0.94
CA GLN A 389 -7.27 8.81 -1.36
C GLN A 389 -8.01 8.15 -0.19
N GLY A 390 -9.34 8.17 -0.22
CA GLY A 390 -10.15 7.47 0.76
C GLY A 390 -11.63 7.43 0.37
N GLY A 391 -12.40 6.66 1.12
CA GLY A 391 -13.83 6.49 0.89
C GLY A 391 -14.48 5.76 2.06
N LYS A 392 -15.80 5.57 1.98
CA LYS A 392 -16.51 4.78 2.99
C LYS A 392 -16.38 3.29 2.69
N THR A 393 -16.41 2.52 3.76
CA THR A 393 -16.67 1.08 3.70
C THR A 393 -17.98 0.79 4.41
N TYR A 394 -18.68 -0.25 3.96
CA TYR A 394 -19.91 -0.70 4.59
C TYR A 394 -19.82 -2.20 4.85
N SER A 395 -20.15 -2.60 6.08
CA SER A 395 -20.41 -3.99 6.43
C SER A 395 -21.90 -4.12 6.73
N ILE A 396 -22.64 -4.71 5.79
CA ILE A 396 -24.10 -4.80 5.82
C ILE A 396 -24.47 -6.25 6.16
N THR A 397 -25.05 -6.45 7.34
CA THR A 397 -25.22 -7.79 7.92
C THR A 397 -26.70 -8.12 8.08
N ALA A 398 -27.09 -9.30 7.60
CA ALA A 398 -28.42 -9.85 7.72
C ALA A 398 -28.37 -11.21 8.45
N ALA A 399 -29.17 -11.37 9.50
CA ALA A 399 -29.27 -12.64 10.22
C ALA A 399 -30.10 -13.64 9.41
N THR A 400 -29.62 -14.87 9.27
CA THR A 400 -30.33 -15.92 8.52
C THR A 400 -31.46 -16.58 9.32
N GLY A 401 -31.44 -16.41 10.65
CA GLY A 401 -32.16 -17.29 11.56
C GLY A 401 -31.58 -18.71 11.56
N LYS A 402 -32.29 -19.65 12.20
CA LYS A 402 -31.90 -21.06 12.28
C LYS A 402 -32.16 -21.76 10.95
N LEU A 403 -31.13 -22.37 10.39
CA LEU A 403 -31.15 -23.14 9.15
C LEU A 403 -31.05 -24.64 9.43
N GLY A 404 -31.63 -25.45 8.54
CA GLY A 404 -31.56 -26.91 8.63
C GLY A 404 -30.15 -27.45 8.37
N GLY A 405 -29.71 -28.44 9.15
CA GLY A 405 -28.44 -29.11 8.94
C GLY A 405 -28.32 -29.71 7.53
N GLY A 406 -27.17 -29.52 6.87
CA GLY A 406 -26.91 -30.06 5.54
C GLY A 406 -27.64 -29.35 4.39
N SER A 407 -28.47 -28.34 4.68
CA SER A 407 -29.22 -27.58 3.68
C SER A 407 -28.29 -26.75 2.78
N GLN A 408 -28.64 -26.69 1.49
CA GLN A 408 -28.06 -25.76 0.52
C GLN A 408 -28.88 -24.48 0.53
N ASN A 409 -28.20 -23.34 0.60
CA ASN A 409 -28.84 -22.04 0.68
C ASN A 409 -28.24 -21.10 -0.36
N ALA A 410 -29.10 -20.32 -1.04
CA ALA A 410 -28.73 -19.32 -2.02
C ALA A 410 -28.84 -17.91 -1.42
N ILE A 411 -27.86 -17.06 -1.70
CA ILE A 411 -27.81 -15.66 -1.32
C ILE A 411 -27.93 -14.81 -2.58
N THR A 412 -28.79 -13.80 -2.52
CA THR A 412 -28.84 -12.73 -3.54
C THR A 412 -28.69 -11.40 -2.83
N ALA A 413 -27.68 -10.62 -3.20
CA ALA A 413 -27.47 -9.27 -2.72
C ALA A 413 -27.51 -8.29 -3.91
N THR A 414 -28.39 -7.29 -3.86
CA THR A 414 -28.51 -6.24 -4.88
C THR A 414 -28.18 -4.89 -4.28
N LEU A 415 -27.46 -4.06 -5.04
CA LEU A 415 -27.04 -2.71 -4.65
C LEU A 415 -26.96 -1.79 -5.88
N THR A 416 -27.16 -0.50 -5.67
CA THR A 416 -27.08 0.54 -6.69
C THR A 416 -25.99 1.54 -6.34
N ASP A 417 -25.24 1.96 -7.35
CA ASP A 417 -24.20 2.97 -7.20
C ASP A 417 -24.67 4.37 -7.58
N SER A 418 -23.85 5.38 -7.27
CA SER A 418 -24.16 6.78 -7.57
C SER A 418 -24.28 7.10 -9.07
N ALA A 419 -23.80 6.21 -9.95
CA ALA A 419 -24.00 6.31 -11.40
C ALA A 419 -25.30 5.62 -11.86
N GLY A 420 -26.06 5.00 -10.95
CA GLY A 420 -27.28 4.26 -11.23
C GLY A 420 -27.05 2.82 -11.69
N THR A 421 -25.81 2.32 -11.61
CA THR A 421 -25.47 0.94 -11.95
C THR A 421 -26.01 0.02 -10.87
N VAL A 422 -26.83 -0.96 -11.26
CA VAL A 422 -27.35 -1.99 -10.35
C VAL A 422 -26.48 -3.23 -10.45
N THR A 423 -25.89 -3.63 -9.34
CA THR A 423 -25.07 -4.84 -9.21
C THR A 423 -25.85 -5.88 -8.41
N THR A 424 -25.93 -7.10 -8.93
CA THR A 424 -26.46 -8.26 -8.21
C THR A 424 -25.36 -9.30 -8.02
N ILE A 425 -25.13 -9.68 -6.76
CA ILE A 425 -24.18 -10.70 -6.36
C ILE A 425 -24.97 -11.93 -5.94
N GLU A 426 -24.69 -13.05 -6.59
CA GLU A 426 -25.24 -14.35 -6.23
C GLU A 426 -24.16 -15.21 -5.59
N SER A 427 -24.51 -15.84 -4.46
CA SER A 427 -23.63 -16.75 -3.72
C SER A 427 -24.45 -17.92 -3.22
N SER A 428 -23.80 -18.99 -2.78
CA SER A 428 -24.46 -20.12 -2.15
C SER A 428 -23.58 -20.75 -1.08
N PHE A 429 -24.21 -21.40 -0.11
CA PHE A 429 -23.47 -22.10 0.94
C PHE A 429 -24.25 -23.30 1.46
N ARG A 430 -23.53 -24.23 2.08
CA ARG A 430 -24.09 -25.41 2.73
C ARG A 430 -23.89 -25.34 4.24
N VAL A 431 -24.99 -25.54 4.97
CA VAL A 431 -24.98 -25.60 6.44
C VAL A 431 -24.33 -26.90 6.88
N LYS A 432 -23.51 -26.83 7.94
CA LYS A 432 -22.90 -28.00 8.56
C LYS A 432 -23.98 -29.03 8.89
N SER A 433 -23.80 -30.24 8.37
CA SER A 433 -24.72 -31.34 8.63
C SER A 433 -24.41 -31.91 10.00
N TYR A 434 -25.19 -31.52 11.00
CA TYR A 434 -25.26 -32.30 12.24
C TYR A 434 -26.20 -33.47 11.97
N HIS A 435 -25.69 -34.69 11.96
CA HIS A 435 -26.52 -35.88 12.16
C HIS A 435 -26.95 -35.92 13.63
N VAL A 436 -27.79 -34.98 14.05
CA VAL A 436 -28.66 -35.22 15.21
C VAL A 436 -29.99 -35.56 14.59
N VAL A 437 -30.26 -36.87 14.50
CA VAL A 437 -31.59 -37.38 14.16
C VAL A 437 -32.57 -36.64 15.08
N ASP A 438 -33.60 -36.00 14.50
CA ASP A 438 -34.67 -35.36 15.27
C ASP A 438 -35.08 -36.31 16.40
N MET A 439 -34.79 -35.91 17.64
CA MET A 439 -34.95 -36.76 18.81
C MET A 439 -36.45 -36.94 19.07
N ALA A 440 -37.03 -37.96 18.45
CA ALA A 440 -38.41 -38.34 18.71
C ALA A 440 -38.56 -38.63 20.22
N THR A 441 -39.58 -38.02 20.83
CA THR A 441 -39.93 -38.30 22.23
C THR A 441 -40.42 -39.74 22.34
N GLY A 442 -39.76 -40.54 23.18
CA GLY A 442 -40.15 -41.94 23.46
C GLY A 442 -39.36 -43.02 22.70
N VAL A 443 -38.17 -42.71 22.20
CA VAL A 443 -37.25 -43.70 21.62
C VAL A 443 -36.11 -43.98 22.60
N THR A 444 -35.80 -45.27 22.80
CA THR A 444 -34.63 -45.73 23.54
C THR A 444 -33.42 -45.72 22.61
N TYR A 445 -32.34 -45.03 23.01
CA TYR A 445 -31.10 -44.96 22.22
C TYR A 445 -30.11 -46.02 22.70
N ILE A 446 -29.33 -46.57 21.77
CA ILE A 446 -28.16 -47.40 22.08
C ILE A 446 -26.94 -46.64 21.57
N GLU A 447 -26.14 -46.10 22.49
CA GLU A 447 -24.80 -45.61 22.21
C GLU A 447 -23.83 -46.80 22.21
N ALA A 448 -23.01 -46.93 21.18
CA ALA A 448 -21.94 -47.91 21.11
C ALA A 448 -20.61 -47.15 21.04
N GLU A 449 -19.97 -46.97 22.19
CA GLU A 449 -18.59 -46.49 22.27
C GLU A 449 -17.61 -47.68 22.24
N ASP A 450 -16.55 -47.55 21.44
CA ASP A 450 -15.36 -48.39 21.58
C ASP A 450 -14.55 -47.84 22.77
N PHE A 451 -14.70 -48.47 23.93
CA PHE A 451 -13.93 -48.12 25.11
C PHE A 451 -12.48 -48.59 24.95
N ASN A 452 -11.58 -47.67 24.59
CA ASN A 452 -10.20 -47.77 25.05
C ASN A 452 -9.78 -46.45 25.71
N TYR A 453 -9.25 -46.55 26.92
CA TYR A 453 -8.93 -45.42 27.78
C TYR A 453 -7.62 -44.69 27.38
N ASP A 454 -6.87 -45.21 26.39
CA ASP A 454 -5.52 -44.75 26.03
C ASP A 454 -5.38 -44.29 24.56
N GLY A 455 -6.35 -43.51 24.06
CA GLY A 455 -6.16 -42.74 22.82
C GLY A 455 -6.21 -43.57 21.53
N GLY A 456 -7.28 -44.33 21.35
CA GLY A 456 -7.49 -45.23 20.22
C GLY A 456 -7.35 -44.59 18.83
N SER A 457 -6.74 -45.37 17.93
CA SER A 457 -6.81 -45.15 16.49
C SER A 457 -8.21 -45.52 15.99
N TYR A 458 -8.89 -44.62 15.27
CA TYR A 458 -10.15 -44.96 14.61
C TYR A 458 -9.88 -45.82 13.37
N LYS A 459 -10.75 -46.80 13.10
CA LYS A 459 -10.88 -47.44 11.79
C LYS A 459 -12.20 -47.06 11.15
N THR A 460 -12.15 -46.61 9.91
CA THR A 460 -13.32 -46.32 9.09
C THR A 460 -14.06 -47.61 8.73
N LEU A 461 -15.36 -47.52 8.42
CA LEU A 461 -16.16 -48.66 7.95
C LEU A 461 -15.55 -49.35 6.70
N ALA A 462 -14.73 -48.62 5.94
CA ALA A 462 -13.98 -49.14 4.80
C ALA A 462 -12.78 -50.02 5.20
N GLU A 463 -12.18 -49.80 6.38
CA GLU A 463 -11.01 -50.54 6.88
C GLU A 463 -11.37 -51.84 7.61
N VAL A 464 -12.60 -51.94 8.13
CA VAL A 464 -13.11 -53.20 8.68
C VAL A 464 -13.57 -54.15 7.57
N GLY A 465 -14.06 -53.62 6.44
CA GLY A 465 -14.65 -54.42 5.37
C GLY A 465 -15.82 -55.29 5.87
N THR A 466 -16.59 -55.88 4.97
CA THR A 466 -17.55 -56.94 5.34
C THR A 466 -16.87 -58.32 5.43
N GLY A 467 -15.53 -58.37 5.44
CA GLY A 467 -14.75 -59.59 5.32
C GLY A 467 -13.86 -59.84 6.54
N GLY A 468 -13.92 -61.06 7.07
CA GLY A 468 -13.26 -61.49 8.30
C GLY A 468 -14.15 -62.50 9.05
N SER A 469 -14.00 -62.63 10.37
CA SER A 469 -14.79 -63.53 11.24
C SER A 469 -16.32 -63.33 11.18
N TYR A 470 -16.79 -62.32 10.45
CA TYR A 470 -18.19 -61.91 10.34
C TYR A 470 -18.72 -61.95 8.89
N ASP A 471 -17.94 -62.47 7.93
CA ASP A 471 -18.36 -62.59 6.53
C ASP A 471 -19.48 -63.64 6.40
N GLY A 472 -20.60 -63.25 5.78
CA GLY A 472 -21.82 -64.07 5.68
C GLY A 472 -22.78 -63.98 6.88
N LEU A 473 -22.49 -63.16 7.89
CA LEU A 473 -23.39 -62.92 9.03
C LEU A 473 -24.24 -61.66 8.79
N GLY A 474 -25.55 -61.76 9.02
CA GLY A 474 -26.50 -60.64 8.96
C GLY A 474 -27.06 -60.30 10.34
N ALA A 475 -27.49 -59.05 10.54
CA ALA A 475 -28.15 -58.65 11.78
C ALA A 475 -29.39 -59.52 12.04
N VAL A 476 -29.42 -60.20 13.20
CA VAL A 476 -30.55 -61.03 13.62
C VAL A 476 -31.47 -60.17 14.48
N THR A 477 -32.70 -59.93 14.02
CA THR A 477 -33.74 -59.25 14.81
C THR A 477 -34.37 -60.24 15.80
N GLY A 478 -34.74 -59.77 17.00
CA GLY A 478 -35.40 -60.61 18.01
C GLY A 478 -34.45 -61.32 18.99
N ILE A 479 -33.17 -60.92 19.02
CA ILE A 479 -32.29 -61.28 20.14
C ILE A 479 -32.72 -60.47 21.36
N ASP A 480 -33.31 -61.16 22.32
CA ASP A 480 -33.60 -60.64 23.64
C ASP A 480 -32.32 -60.74 24.49
N PHE A 481 -31.60 -59.62 24.61
CA PHE A 481 -30.39 -59.53 25.44
C PHE A 481 -30.67 -59.75 26.94
N ASN A 482 -31.95 -59.80 27.34
CA ASN A 482 -32.41 -60.10 28.69
C ASN A 482 -32.81 -61.57 28.89
N ASN A 483 -32.74 -62.41 27.85
CA ASN A 483 -33.09 -63.82 27.93
C ASN A 483 -31.88 -64.72 27.67
N SER A 484 -31.36 -65.33 28.73
CA SER A 484 -30.19 -66.23 28.69
C SER A 484 -30.37 -67.48 27.83
N GLY A 485 -31.58 -67.77 27.36
CA GLY A 485 -31.90 -68.98 26.58
C GLY A 485 -31.70 -68.88 25.06
N ASN A 486 -31.48 -67.69 24.49
CA ASN A 486 -31.40 -67.47 23.03
C ASN A 486 -30.00 -67.07 22.53
N ALA A 487 -28.95 -67.48 23.23
CA ALA A 487 -27.57 -67.23 22.81
C ALA A 487 -27.18 -68.12 21.61
N SER A 488 -26.74 -67.50 20.51
CA SER A 488 -26.13 -68.21 19.39
C SER A 488 -24.61 -68.29 19.59
N GLU A 489 -24.06 -69.50 19.60
CA GLU A 489 -22.60 -69.74 19.66
C GLU A 489 -21.85 -69.14 18.46
N LEU A 490 -22.58 -68.81 17.37
CA LEU A 490 -22.00 -68.20 16.17
C LEU A 490 -21.49 -66.76 16.40
N TYR A 491 -21.95 -66.08 17.46
CA TYR A 491 -21.60 -64.68 17.73
C TYR A 491 -20.76 -64.47 18.99
N ARG A 492 -20.43 -65.52 19.76
CA ARG A 492 -19.60 -65.42 20.99
C ARG A 492 -18.74 -66.67 21.22
N VAL A 493 -17.45 -66.47 21.49
CA VAL A 493 -16.45 -67.54 21.71
C VAL A 493 -15.94 -67.54 23.16
N ILE A 494 -16.83 -67.45 24.16
CA ILE A 494 -16.43 -67.63 25.56
C ILE A 494 -17.54 -68.33 26.36
N PRO A 495 -17.26 -69.44 27.08
CA PRO A 495 -18.26 -70.11 27.92
C PRO A 495 -18.56 -69.29 29.18
N GLY A 496 -19.84 -69.00 29.43
CA GLY A 496 -20.36 -68.62 30.76
C GLY A 496 -20.41 -67.15 31.15
N ASN A 497 -19.87 -66.21 30.36
CA ASN A 497 -19.83 -64.79 30.73
C ASN A 497 -20.69 -63.93 29.80
N HIS A 498 -21.77 -63.37 30.36
CA HIS A 498 -22.59 -62.34 29.73
C HIS A 498 -22.06 -60.97 30.21
N PRO A 499 -22.05 -59.91 29.37
CA PRO A 499 -22.02 -58.57 29.90
C PRO A 499 -23.36 -58.38 30.60
N GLY A 500 -23.35 -58.31 31.92
CA GLY A 500 -24.50 -57.85 32.67
C GLY A 500 -24.67 -56.33 32.53
N MET A 501 -25.72 -55.85 33.19
CA MET A 501 -26.12 -54.46 33.16
C MET A 501 -25.87 -53.85 34.52
N ALA A 502 -25.22 -52.69 34.54
CA ALA A 502 -25.04 -51.89 35.75
C ALA A 502 -25.84 -50.58 35.66
N ASP A 503 -26.26 -50.10 36.83
CA ASP A 503 -26.94 -48.81 37.01
C ASP A 503 -25.93 -47.66 36.84
N SER A 504 -26.23 -46.73 35.95
CA SER A 504 -25.25 -45.81 35.39
C SER A 504 -25.26 -44.43 36.06
N SER A 505 -24.85 -44.40 37.33
CA SER A 505 -24.94 -43.18 38.15
C SER A 505 -23.95 -42.05 37.79
N TRP A 506 -23.08 -42.25 36.78
CA TRP A 506 -22.05 -41.30 36.37
C TRP A 506 -21.99 -41.28 34.83
N ASP A 507 -21.75 -40.10 34.24
CA ASP A 507 -21.48 -39.87 32.80
C ASP A 507 -22.67 -39.44 31.89
N SER A 508 -23.60 -38.63 32.41
CA SER A 508 -24.77 -38.10 31.68
C SER A 508 -24.49 -36.87 30.80
N GLY A 509 -23.28 -36.29 30.88
CA GLY A 509 -22.91 -35.08 30.15
C GLY A 509 -22.39 -35.37 28.75
N ARG A 510 -22.97 -34.73 27.73
CA ARG A 510 -22.42 -34.65 26.38
C ARG A 510 -22.27 -33.17 26.01
N SER A 511 -21.29 -32.83 25.17
CA SER A 511 -21.00 -31.44 24.78
C SER A 511 -22.23 -30.73 24.17
N GLY A 512 -23.05 -30.11 25.02
CA GLY A 512 -24.26 -29.36 24.66
C GLY A 512 -25.59 -29.93 25.16
N PHE A 513 -25.65 -31.14 25.75
CA PHE A 513 -26.89 -31.68 26.35
C PHE A 513 -26.63 -32.79 27.38
N SER A 514 -27.62 -33.07 28.24
CA SER A 514 -27.59 -34.17 29.20
C SER A 514 -28.58 -35.27 28.82
N MET A 515 -28.21 -36.53 29.02
CA MET A 515 -29.12 -37.66 28.85
C MET A 515 -29.28 -38.46 30.15
N GLU A 516 -30.48 -39.00 30.36
CA GLU A 516 -30.74 -40.02 31.38
C GLU A 516 -30.33 -41.38 30.78
N VAL A 517 -29.40 -42.08 31.44
CA VAL A 517 -28.85 -43.34 30.94
C VAL A 517 -29.44 -44.47 31.77
N ASP A 518 -30.32 -45.25 31.14
CA ASP A 518 -31.05 -46.32 31.84
C ASP A 518 -30.15 -47.50 32.24
N PHE A 519 -29.24 -47.92 31.34
CA PHE A 519 -28.32 -49.05 31.57
C PHE A 519 -27.02 -48.88 30.79
N LYS A 520 -25.91 -49.40 31.31
CA LYS A 520 -24.64 -49.56 30.59
C LYS A 520 -24.30 -51.05 30.42
N MET A 521 -23.67 -51.39 29.30
CA MET A 521 -23.22 -52.73 28.97
C MET A 521 -21.86 -52.64 28.27
N GLY A 522 -20.78 -53.15 28.89
CA GLY A 522 -19.43 -52.96 28.36
C GLY A 522 -18.29 -53.43 29.28
N TRP A 523 -17.08 -53.41 28.74
CA TRP A 523 -15.82 -53.81 29.40
C TRP A 523 -15.19 -52.58 30.07
N ASN A 524 -14.86 -52.63 31.36
CA ASN A 524 -14.20 -51.49 32.02
C ASN A 524 -12.73 -51.77 32.38
N ASP A 525 -12.35 -53.01 32.71
CA ASP A 525 -10.96 -53.47 32.85
C ASP A 525 -10.85 -55.01 33.03
N ASP A 526 -9.62 -55.49 33.23
CA ASP A 526 -9.24 -56.90 33.34
C ASP A 526 -9.68 -57.48 34.71
N GLY A 527 -10.98 -57.75 34.85
CA GLY A 527 -11.53 -58.43 36.04
C GLY A 527 -12.94 -58.00 36.43
N ASP A 528 -13.35 -56.76 36.11
CA ASP A 528 -14.70 -56.29 36.39
C ASP A 528 -15.60 -56.49 35.17
N TRP A 529 -16.45 -57.50 35.27
CA TRP A 529 -17.56 -57.74 34.35
C TRP A 529 -18.76 -56.95 34.86
N TYR A 530 -19.23 -55.96 34.11
CA TYR A 530 -20.61 -55.56 34.24
C TYR A 530 -21.44 -56.49 33.41
#